data_AF-A0A3S1JEG6-F1
#
_entry.id   AF-A0A3S1JEG6-F1
#
_cell.length_a   1.000
_cell.length_b   1.000
_cell.length_c   1.000
_cell.angle_alpha   90.00
_cell.angle_beta   90.00
_cell.angle_gamma   90.00
#
_symmetry.space_group_name_H-M   'P 1'
#
loop_
_entity.id
_entity.type
_entity.pdbx_description
1 polymer ?
#
loop_
_entity_poly.entity_id
_entity_poly.type
_entity_poly.pdbx_seq_one_letter_code
_entity_poly.pdbx_strand_id
1 'polypeptide(L)' 'REGMTLVPLKIYFNDQGRAKLLLAVGRGKKLHDKRETEKQRDWSREKGRLLKERG' A
#
# COMPACT_ATOMS: atom_id res chain seq x y z
N ARG A 1 0.42 20.58 11.79
CA ARG A 1 1.22 20.03 10.67
C ARG A 1 0.84 18.58 10.50
N GLU A 2 0.25 18.21 9.36
CA GLU A 2 -0.06 16.80 9.08
C GLU A 2 1.25 16.03 8.87
N GLY A 3 1.46 14.95 9.62
CA GLY A 3 2.69 14.15 9.54
C GLY A 3 2.78 13.42 8.21
N MET A 4 3.47 14.04 7.25
CA MET A 4 3.86 13.41 5.99
C MET A 4 5.26 12.82 6.14
N THR A 5 5.44 11.59 5.67
CA THR A 5 6.72 10.86 5.69
C THR A 5 7.24 10.75 4.27
N LEU A 6 8.53 11.03 4.09
CA LEU A 6 9.22 10.81 2.83
C LEU A 6 9.68 9.35 2.77
N VAL A 7 9.29 8.61 1.74
CA VAL A 7 9.61 7.19 1.59
C VAL A 7 10.31 6.95 0.25
N PRO A 8 11.48 6.29 0.24
CA PRO A 8 12.12 5.88 -1.00
C PRO A 8 11.39 4.70 -1.63
N LEU A 9 11.07 4.81 -2.92
CA LEU A 9 10.42 3.74 -3.69
C LEU A 9 11.44 2.86 -4.41
N LYS A 10 12.37 3.48 -5.17
CA LYS A 10 13.32 2.76 -6.03
C LYS A 10 14.62 3.53 -6.15
N ILE A 11 15.72 2.80 -6.29
CA ILE A 11 17.04 3.34 -6.66
C ILE A 11 17.31 2.90 -8.09
N TYR A 12 17.68 3.84 -8.96
CA TYR A 12 18.05 3.54 -10.35
C TYR A 12 19.32 4.28 -10.73
N PHE A 13 20.17 3.65 -11.52
CA PHE A 13 21.37 4.28 -12.06
C PHE A 13 21.02 4.93 -13.41
N ASN A 14 21.44 6.17 -13.63
CA ASN A 14 21.32 6.79 -14.94
C ASN A 14 22.49 6.38 -15.85
N ASP A 15 22.39 6.69 -17.15
CA ASP A 15 23.42 6.35 -18.15
C ASP A 15 24.80 6.96 -17.86
N GLN A 16 24.86 7.95 -16.96
CA GLN A 16 26.08 8.60 -16.48
C GLN A 16 26.63 7.94 -15.19
N GLY A 17 26.12 6.78 -14.78
CA GLY A 17 26.57 6.02 -13.61
C GLY A 17 26.16 6.59 -12.25
N ARG A 18 25.26 7.57 -12.20
CA ARG A 18 24.77 8.19 -10.96
C ARG A 18 23.52 7.49 -10.43
N ALA A 19 23.54 7.15 -9.14
CA ALA A 19 22.37 6.64 -8.45
C ALA A 19 21.34 7.76 -8.23
N LYS A 20 20.12 7.54 -8.70
CA LYS A 20 18.94 8.38 -8.49
C LYS A 20 17.93 7.63 -7.63
N LEU A 21 17.30 8.37 -6.73
CA LEU A 21 16.26 7.87 -5.84
C LEU A 21 14.91 8.40 -6.31
N LEU A 22 13.97 7.49 -6.53
CA LEU A 22 12.55 7.84 -6.66
C LEU A 22 11.98 7.94 -5.24
N LEU A 23 11.58 9.16 -4.86
CA LEU A 23 11.02 9.47 -3.55
C LEU A 23 9.52 9.70 -3.69
N ALA A 24 8.74 9.19 -2.73
CA ALA A 24 7.31 9.46 -2.62
C ALA A 24 6.98 10.07 -1.27
N VAL A 25 5.92 10.89 -1.23
CA VAL A 25 5.37 11.43 0.01
C VAL A 25 4.21 10.54 0.42
N GLY A 26 4.34 9.89 1.57
CA GLY A 26 3.31 9.04 2.14
C GLY A 26 2.70 9.68 3.39
N ARG A 27 1.39 9.60 3.53
CA ARG A 27 0.72 9.82 4.82
C ARG A 27 0.59 8.48 5.53
N GLY A 28 1.09 8.39 6.76
CA GLY A 28 0.89 7.19 7.58
C GLY A 28 -0.60 6.86 7.72
N LYS A 29 -0.97 5.59 7.57
CA LYS A 29 -2.36 5.16 7.71
C LYS A 29 -2.86 5.47 9.12
N LYS A 30 -3.94 6.25 9.25
CA LYS A 30 -4.59 6.48 10.55
C LYS A 30 -5.14 5.15 11.07
N LEU A 31 -4.53 4.61 12.12
CA LEU A 31 -4.87 3.30 12.72
C LEU A 31 -6.28 3.26 13.33
N HIS A 32 -6.91 4.41 13.55
CA HIS A 32 -8.28 4.54 14.02
C HIS A 32 -9.30 3.92 13.05
N ASP A 33 -9.03 3.96 11.74
CA ASP A 33 -10.00 3.55 10.72
C ASP A 33 -9.77 2.13 10.19
N LYS A 34 -9.50 1.19 11.10
CA LYS A 34 -9.32 -0.22 10.76
C LYS A 34 -10.64 -0.94 10.51
N ARG A 35 -11.75 -0.49 11.10
CA ARG A 35 -13.05 -1.19 11.02
C ARG A 35 -13.52 -1.35 9.57
N GLU A 36 -13.39 -0.32 8.75
CA GLU A 36 -13.79 -0.41 7.35
C GLU A 36 -12.84 -1.30 6.53
N THR A 37 -11.52 -1.18 6.76
CA THR A 37 -10.53 -2.02 6.07
C THR A 37 -10.66 -3.50 6.45
N GLU A 38 -10.88 -3.80 7.73
CA GLU A 38 -11.06 -5.16 8.25
C GLU A 38 -12.32 -5.78 7.65
N LYS A 39 -13.44 -5.04 7.64
CA LYS A 39 -14.67 -5.47 6.96
C LYS A 39 -14.45 -5.77 5.48
N GLN A 40 -13.77 -4.89 4.75
CA GLN A 40 -13.48 -5.12 3.33
C GLN A 40 -12.58 -6.34 3.10
N ARG A 41 -11.59 -6.56 3.99
CA ARG A 41 -10.69 -7.71 3.90
C ARG A 41 -11.42 -9.02 4.18
N ASP A 42 -12.28 -9.05 5.19
CA ASP A 42 -13.06 -10.23 5.54
C ASP A 42 -14.12 -10.52 4.48
N TRP A 43 -14.79 -9.50 3.96
CA TRP A 43 -15.70 -9.64 2.82
C TRP A 43 -15.01 -10.20 1.57
N SER A 44 -13.80 -9.73 1.27
CA SER A 44 -13.02 -10.23 0.14
C SER A 44 -12.65 -11.72 0.30
N ARG A 45 -12.33 -12.15 1.52
CA ARG A 45 -12.08 -13.58 1.83
C ARG A 45 -13.33 -14.43 1.67
N GLU A 46 -14.47 -13.94 2.17
CA GLU A 46 -15.74 -14.66 2.09
C GLU A 46 -16.24 -14.76 0.64
N LYS A 47 -16.12 -13.69 -0.14
CA LYS A 47 -16.37 -13.70 -1.59
C LYS A 47 -15.52 -14.75 -2.31
N GLY A 48 -14.24 -14.88 -1.95
CA GLY A 48 -13.36 -15.90 -2.51
C GLY A 48 -13.79 -17.33 -2.16
N ARG A 49 -14.34 -17.56 -0.96
CA ARG A 49 -14.88 -18.87 -0.56
C ARG A 49 -16.17 -19.21 -1.32
N LEU A 50 -17.11 -18.26 -1.41
CA LEU A 50 -18.38 -18.46 -2.14
C LEU A 50 -18.17 -18.75 -3.62
N LEU A 51 -17.18 -18.11 -4.25
CA LEU A 51 -16.79 -18.39 -5.64
C LEU A 51 -16.16 -19.77 -5.81
N LYS A 52 -15.51 -20.30 -4.78
CA LYS A 52 -14.87 -21.62 -4.80
C LYS A 52 -15.83 -22.78 -4.50
N GLU A 53 -16.86 -22.56 -3.68
CA GLU A 53 -17.87 -23.58 -3.37
C GLU A 53 -18.94 -23.74 -4.47
N ARG A 54 -19.09 -22.75 -5.36
CA ARG A 54 -20.08 -22.76 -6.44
C ARG A 54 -19.51 -23.11 -7.82
N GLY A 55 -18.25 -23.50 -7.91
CA GLY A 55 -17.60 -24.02 -9.13
C GLY A 55 -17.17 -25.46 -8.93
#